data_AF-A0A1I8M1W4-F1
#
_entry.id   AF-A0A1I8M1W4-F1
#
_cell.length_a   1.000
_cell.length_b   1.000
_cell.length_c   1.000
_cell.angle_alpha   90.00
_cell.angle_beta   90.00
_cell.angle_gamma   90.00
#
_symmetry.space_group_name_H-M   'P 1'
#
loop_
_entity.id
_entity.type
_entity.pdbx_description
1 polymer ?
#
loop_
_entity_poly.entity_id
_entity_poly.type
_entity_poly.pdbx_seq_one_letter_code
_entity_poly.pdbx_strand_id
1 'polypeptide(L)'
;MADDSVPVLGGSRPVSNFEEIEKTLNNSLSKLAAGDGPNYKLVKIYSGEVQVVSGLSTRIEADLMDENGTTKRFKVCIWSQPWLKNGVQVTFECDGEPTVVKSHDP
;
A
#
# COMPACT_ATOMS: atom_id res chain seq x y z
N MET A 1 21.03 -12.79 20.21
CA MET A 1 20.54 -12.45 18.85
C MET A 1 20.01 -11.03 18.92
N ALA A 2 20.50 -10.12 18.07
CA ALA A 2 20.08 -8.73 18.06
C ALA A 2 18.67 -8.64 17.45
N ASP A 3 17.71 -8.22 18.26
CA ASP A 3 16.42 -7.73 17.82
C ASP A 3 16.67 -6.35 17.21
N ASP A 4 16.60 -6.26 15.88
CA ASP A 4 16.79 -5.03 15.11
C ASP A 4 15.55 -4.13 15.29
N SER A 5 15.30 -3.71 16.53
CA SER A 5 14.35 -2.64 16.84
C SER A 5 15.01 -1.31 16.50
N VAL A 6 15.07 -0.98 15.21
CA VAL A 6 15.47 0.36 14.77
C VAL A 6 14.48 1.38 15.37
N PRO A 7 14.95 2.42 16.07
CA PRO A 7 14.08 3.44 16.62
C PRO A 7 13.45 4.21 15.44
N VAL A 8 12.16 3.95 15.20
CA VAL A 8 11.38 4.64 14.19
C VAL A 8 11.11 6.08 14.65
N LEU A 9 12.05 6.98 14.37
CA LEU A 9 11.83 8.42 14.44
C LEU A 9 10.67 8.75 13.50
N GLY A 10 9.69 9.54 13.95
CA GLY A 10 8.44 9.85 13.23
C GLY A 10 8.57 10.67 11.93
N GLY A 11 9.72 10.62 11.27
CA GLY A 11 9.96 11.21 9.96
C GLY A 11 9.57 10.26 8.84
N SER A 12 9.04 10.80 7.74
CA SER A 12 8.87 10.08 6.48
C SER A 12 10.23 9.61 5.98
N ARG A 13 10.38 8.30 5.80
CA ARG A 13 11.58 7.66 5.25
C ARG A 13 11.30 7.31 3.79
N PRO A 14 12.02 7.88 2.81
CA PRO A 14 11.95 7.39 1.44
C PRO A 14 12.47 5.96 1.44
N VAL A 15 11.72 5.06 0.80
CA VAL A 15 12.13 3.66 0.75
C VAL A 15 13.14 3.50 -0.36
N SER A 16 14.36 3.08 0.00
CA SER A 16 15.42 2.81 -0.97
C SER A 16 15.18 1.50 -1.73
N ASN A 17 14.46 0.55 -1.13
CA ASN A 17 14.24 -0.79 -1.66
C ASN A 17 12.76 -1.01 -2.02
N PHE A 18 12.43 -0.91 -3.31
CA PHE A 18 11.06 -1.08 -3.80
C PHE A 18 10.51 -2.50 -3.60
N GLU A 19 11.36 -3.51 -3.35
CA GLU A 19 10.92 -4.89 -3.16
C GLU A 19 10.01 -5.08 -1.93
N GLU A 20 10.28 -4.37 -0.83
CA GLU A 20 9.45 -4.47 0.38
C GLU A 20 8.07 -3.82 0.16
N ILE A 21 8.07 -2.69 -0.53
CA ILE A 21 6.84 -2.00 -0.95
C ILE A 21 6.05 -2.87 -1.91
N GLU A 22 6.71 -3.44 -2.91
CA GLU A 22 6.11 -4.32 -3.89
C GLU A 22 5.45 -5.52 -3.21
N LYS A 23 6.17 -6.19 -2.30
CA LYS A 23 5.61 -7.30 -1.52
C LYS A 23 4.41 -6.87 -0.68
N THR A 24 4.50 -5.74 0.01
CA THR A 24 3.41 -5.21 0.85
C THR A 24 2.17 -4.88 0.02
N LEU A 25 2.38 -4.22 -1.11
CA LEU A 25 1.33 -3.85 -2.07
C LEU A 25 0.70 -5.10 -2.70
N ASN A 26 1.51 -6.04 -3.16
CA ASN A 26 1.05 -7.25 -3.84
C ASN A 26 0.31 -8.18 -2.88
N ASN A 27 0.75 -8.27 -1.62
CA ASN A 27 0.03 -8.99 -0.57
C ASN A 27 -1.33 -8.33 -0.28
N SER A 28 -1.35 -7.00 -0.17
CA SER A 28 -2.59 -6.25 0.03
C SER A 28 -3.56 -6.44 -1.14
N LEU A 29 -3.07 -6.30 -2.38
CA LEU A 29 -3.84 -6.55 -3.60
C LEU A 29 -4.36 -7.98 -3.65
N SER A 30 -3.54 -8.97 -3.31
CA SER A 30 -3.95 -10.38 -3.29
C SER A 30 -5.03 -10.65 -2.24
N LYS A 31 -4.91 -10.08 -1.03
CA LYS A 31 -5.95 -10.17 0.02
C LYS A 31 -7.25 -9.50 -0.43
N LEU A 32 -7.16 -8.35 -1.09
CA LEU A 32 -8.32 -7.64 -1.64
C LEU A 32 -8.98 -8.45 -2.76
N ALA A 33 -8.21 -8.98 -3.70
CA ALA A 33 -8.68 -9.80 -4.81
C ALA A 33 -9.30 -11.14 -4.35
N ALA A 34 -8.80 -11.73 -3.27
CA ALA A 34 -9.37 -12.94 -2.67
C ALA A 34 -10.70 -12.70 -1.94
N GLY A 35 -10.98 -11.45 -1.59
CA GLY A 35 -12.24 -11.03 -0.96
C GLY A 35 -13.19 -10.38 -1.97
N ASP A 36 -13.63 -9.16 -1.65
CA ASP A 36 -14.56 -8.33 -2.45
C ASP A 36 -13.85 -7.05 -2.95
N GLY A 37 -12.56 -7.16 -3.23
CA GLY A 37 -11.71 -6.06 -3.69
C GLY A 37 -11.52 -6.03 -5.20
N PRO A 38 -11.18 -4.88 -5.78
CA PRO A 38 -10.88 -4.77 -7.20
C PRO A 38 -9.62 -5.57 -7.57
N ASN A 39 -9.69 -6.30 -8.69
CA ASN A 39 -8.58 -7.07 -9.24
C ASN A 39 -7.61 -6.15 -10.01
N TYR A 40 -6.81 -5.38 -9.26
CA TYR A 40 -5.74 -4.59 -9.86
C TYR A 40 -4.44 -5.41 -9.95
N LYS A 41 -3.79 -5.37 -11.11
CA LYS A 41 -2.46 -5.91 -11.33
C LYS A 41 -1.42 -4.83 -11.27
N LEU A 42 -0.39 -5.02 -10.45
CA LEU A 42 0.77 -4.15 -10.44
C LEU A 42 1.54 -4.25 -11.76
N VAL A 43 1.70 -3.13 -12.45
CA VAL A 43 2.50 -3.04 -13.69
C VAL A 43 3.90 -2.53 -13.38
N LYS A 44 3.98 -1.41 -12.64
CA LYS A 44 5.25 -0.75 -12.35
C LYS A 44 5.16 0.14 -11.12
N ILE A 45 6.18 0.13 -10.27
CA ILE A 45 6.33 1.09 -9.17
C ILE A 45 7.23 2.24 -9.61
N TYR A 46 6.84 3.48 -9.31
CA TYR A 46 7.61 4.69 -9.55
C TYR A 46 8.30 5.19 -8.29
N SER A 47 7.57 5.18 -7.17
CA SER A 47 8.04 5.74 -5.92
C SER A 47 7.32 5.09 -4.76
N GLY A 48 7.98 5.04 -3.60
CA GLY A 48 7.33 4.67 -2.37
C GLY A 48 8.03 5.27 -1.16
N GLU A 49 7.20 5.70 -0.23
CA GLU A 49 7.60 6.37 1.00
C GLU A 49 6.85 5.74 2.16
N VAL A 50 7.54 5.60 3.28
CA VAL A 50 6.96 5.08 4.52
C VAL A 50 6.99 6.18 5.56
N GLN A 51 5.85 6.44 6.18
CA GLN A 51 5.65 7.45 7.18
C GLN A 51 5.02 6.84 8.42
N VAL A 52 5.67 7.05 9.56
CA VAL A 52 5.13 6.64 10.86
C VAL A 52 4.25 7.77 11.38
N VAL A 53 2.98 7.46 11.57
CA VAL A 53 1.94 8.38 12.07
C VAL A 53 1.21 7.70 13.24
N SER A 54 -0.12 7.79 13.31
CA SER A 54 -0.94 6.86 14.10
C SER A 54 -0.98 5.48 13.44
N GLY A 55 0.18 4.83 13.27
CA GLY A 55 0.34 3.58 12.50
C GLY A 55 1.48 3.70 11.50
N LEU A 56 1.57 2.72 10.60
CA LEU A 56 2.51 2.73 9.49
C LEU A 56 1.77 3.10 8.21
N SER A 57 2.02 4.28 7.65
CA SER A 57 1.48 4.71 6.37
C SER A 57 2.53 4.54 5.29
N THR A 58 2.27 3.71 4.30
CA THR A 58 3.12 3.47 3.15
C THR A 58 2.44 4.04 1.93
N ARG A 59 2.96 5.13 1.37
CA ARG A 59 2.45 5.71 0.11
C ARG A 59 3.30 5.22 -1.04
N ILE A 60 2.64 4.84 -2.12
CA ILE A 60 3.24 4.13 -3.24
C ILE A 60 2.64 4.72 -4.49
N GLU A 61 3.46 5.19 -5.41
CA GLU A 61 3.03 5.60 -6.74
C GLU A 61 3.35 4.47 -7.70
N ALA A 62 2.31 3.84 -8.24
CA ALA A 62 2.45 2.70 -9.13
C ALA A 62 1.42 2.74 -10.25
N ASP A 63 1.81 2.24 -11.42
CA ASP A 63 0.86 1.94 -12.48
C ASP A 63 0.19 0.60 -12.17
N LEU A 64 -1.13 0.63 -12.05
CA LEU A 64 -1.97 -0.56 -11.90
C LEU A 64 -2.79 -0.75 -13.16
N MET A 65 -2.89 -2.00 -13.61
CA MET A 65 -3.76 -2.44 -14.69
C MET A 65 -5.02 -3.05 -14.10
N ASP A 66 -6.17 -2.52 -14.48
CA ASP A 66 -7.48 -3.07 -14.15
C ASP A 66 -7.80 -4.32 -15.00
N GLU A 67 -8.80 -5.11 -14.60
CA GLU A 67 -9.30 -6.25 -15.40
C GLU A 67 -9.68 -5.87 -16.84
N ASN A 68 -10.08 -4.62 -17.07
CA ASN A 68 -10.37 -4.09 -18.40
C ASN A 68 -9.12 -3.85 -19.27
N GLY A 69 -7.90 -4.15 -18.77
CA GLY A 69 -6.64 -3.91 -19.48
C GLY A 69 -6.23 -2.43 -19.53
N THR A 70 -6.88 -1.59 -18.72
CA THR A 70 -6.57 -0.17 -18.63
C THR A 70 -5.49 0.05 -17.57
N THR A 71 -4.30 0.46 -18.01
CA THR A 71 -3.21 0.85 -17.11
C THR A 71 -3.33 2.32 -16.75
N LYS A 72 -3.43 2.61 -15.46
CA LYS A 72 -3.43 3.99 -14.94
C LYS A 72 -2.47 4.11 -13.78
N ARG A 73 -2.02 5.33 -13.52
CA ARG A 73 -1.19 5.64 -12.36
C ARG A 73 -2.06 5.83 -11.14
N PHE A 74 -1.87 4.98 -10.15
CA PHE A 74 -2.52 5.07 -8.85
C PHE A 74 -1.52 5.47 -7.78
N LYS A 75 -1.98 6.30 -6.87
CA LYS A 75 -1.33 6.55 -5.58
C LYS A 75 -1.98 5.60 -4.58
N VAL A 76 -1.27 4.55 -4.23
CA VAL A 76 -1.71 3.58 -3.25
C VAL A 76 -1.17 3.97 -1.89
N CYS A 77 -2.07 4.21 -0.94
CA CYS A 77 -1.72 4.47 0.45
C CYS A 77 -2.15 3.30 1.32
N ILE A 78 -1.19 2.56 1.85
CA ILE A 78 -1.41 1.43 2.76
C ILE A 78 -1.17 1.94 4.17
N TRP A 79 -2.21 2.00 4.98
CA TRP A 79 -2.15 2.44 6.35
C TRP A 79 -2.44 1.27 7.30
N SER A 80 -1.40 0.79 7.96
CA SER A 80 -1.43 -0.36 8.87
C SER A 80 -1.44 0.09 10.32
N GLN A 81 -2.49 -0.30 11.05
CA GLN A 81 -2.75 0.00 12.45
C GLN A 81 -2.99 -1.33 13.20
N PRO A 82 -1.92 -2.00 13.67
CA PRO A 82 -2.01 -3.36 14.21
C PRO A 82 -2.88 -3.50 15.47
N TRP A 83 -3.22 -2.39 16.13
CA TRP A 83 -4.10 -2.35 17.32
C TRP A 83 -5.60 -2.27 16.98
N LEU A 84 -6.00 -2.18 15.71
CA LEU A 84 -7.40 -2.09 15.26
C LEU A 84 -7.83 -3.37 14.52
N LYS A 85 -9.09 -3.79 14.69
CA LYS A 85 -9.73 -4.76 13.79
C LYS A 85 -9.91 -4.13 12.41
N ASN A 86 -9.61 -4.85 11.33
CA ASN A 86 -9.41 -4.26 10.00
C ASN A 86 -8.38 -3.14 9.99
N GLY A 87 -7.29 -3.33 10.74
CA GLY A 87 -6.25 -2.34 10.93
C GLY A 87 -5.48 -1.96 9.67
N VAL A 88 -5.59 -2.70 8.57
CA VAL A 88 -4.92 -2.36 7.31
C VAL A 88 -5.90 -1.73 6.35
N GLN A 89 -5.74 -0.44 6.11
CA GLN A 89 -6.49 0.31 5.12
C GLN A 89 -5.64 0.52 3.87
N VAL A 90 -6.20 0.24 2.71
CA VAL A 90 -5.57 0.40 1.40
C VAL A 90 -6.42 1.38 0.60
N THR A 91 -5.86 2.53 0.29
CA THR A 91 -6.52 3.56 -0.51
C THR A 91 -5.87 3.60 -1.88
N PHE A 92 -6.68 3.50 -2.94
CA PHE A 92 -6.27 3.70 -4.33
C PHE A 92 -6.80 5.04 -4.81
N GLU A 93 -5.90 5.98 -5.09
CA GLU A 93 -6.25 7.30 -5.62
C GLU A 93 -5.76 7.41 -7.06
N CYS A 94 -6.64 7.72 -8.00
CA CYS A 94 -6.29 8.02 -9.40
C CYS A 94 -6.78 9.42 -9.76
N ASP A 95 -5.97 10.14 -10.52
CA ASP A 95 -6.33 11.48 -10.97
C ASP A 95 -7.52 11.39 -11.94
N GLY A 96 -8.65 11.98 -11.55
CA GLY A 96 -9.89 11.97 -12.34
C GLY A 96 -10.87 10.81 -12.05
N GLU A 97 -10.59 9.94 -11.07
CA GLU A 97 -11.49 8.85 -10.65
C GLU A 97 -11.82 8.91 -9.15
N PRO A 98 -12.94 8.31 -8.71
CA PRO A 98 -13.25 8.22 -7.29
C PRO A 98 -12.18 7.41 -6.55
N THR A 99 -11.79 7.89 -5.37
CA THR A 99 -10.83 7.18 -4.52
C THR A 99 -11.46 5.90 -3.98
N VAL A 100 -10.77 4.78 -4.15
CA VAL A 100 -11.24 3.47 -3.68
C VAL A 100 -10.54 3.15 -2.37
N VAL A 101 -11.26 3.17 -1.26
CA VAL A 101 -10.74 2.79 0.05
C VAL A 101 -11.24 1.40 0.41
N LYS A 102 -10.33 0.49 0.72
CA LYS A 102 -10.65 -0.86 1.20
C LYS A 102 -9.86 -1.16 2.46
N SER A 103 -10.49 -1.78 3.44
CA SER A 103 -9.84 -2.21 4.68
C SER A 103 -9.89 -3.73 4.81
N HIS A 104 -8.85 -4.30 5.40
CA HIS A 104 -8.74 -5.73 5.68
C HIS A 104 -7.98 -5.97 6.99
N ASP A 105 -8.11 -7.18 7.54
CA ASP A 105 -7.40 -7.57 8.75
C ASP A 105 -5.89 -7.79 8.49
N PRO A 106 -5.03 -7.31 9.41
CA PRO A 106 -3.56 -7.37 9.28
C PRO A 106 -3.03 -8.78 9.03
#